data_AF-A0AA42ZXI2-F1
#
_entry.id   AF-A0AA42ZXI2-F1
#
_cell.length_a   1.000
_cell.length_b   1.000
_cell.length_c   1.000
_cell.angle_alpha   90.00
_cell.angle_beta   90.00
_cell.angle_gamma   90.00
#
_symmetry.space_group_name_H-M   'P 1'
#
loop_
_entity.id
_entity.type
_entity.pdbx_description
1 polymer ?
#
loop_
_entity_poly.entity_id
_entity_poly.type
_entity_poly.pdbx_seq_one_letter_code
_entity_poly.pdbx_strand_id
1 'polypeptide(L)'
;MTSRSSAFAFKGEKIDVPVVAEKLNVAHILEGSVRKSGNQVRITVQLIEARSDTHLWSETFDRTLDDIFAIQDEIAAKVVEQLKITLLGDVPTADEINPEAYALYLQARHLARLNSAEGFTQSNELLERALAIEPGYAAAWSGLATNYMNQTMNGLLPDDDGFTQARQAAEKALTIDPEHAEALATLGWVTYVYNNDVARAAPYYEQALKLDPANSYILRRATTLLQSLDRREEAIELQKYANARDPVAARGHANLAYYYLHDSRWDESIASYQTALRLSPDYIGAHYFTGVALLYKQEKQAALDAFALEPDEEYQAKGTALALYDLGRQEEFQAKLDELIERWGDQWPSEVAHVYAYTGDADAAFLWLEKAIEVNEDGLSEQFLLPFYQNIHADPRWDEFLHRVGSSPEQLNAVEFEFTLH
;
A
#
# COMPACT_ATOMS: atom_id res chain seq x y z
N MET A 1 5.78 -3.60 16.48
CA MET A 1 4.71 -4.61 16.43
C MET A 1 4.55 -5.04 14.99
N THR A 2 4.55 -6.34 14.71
CA THR A 2 4.24 -6.88 13.37
C THR A 2 2.75 -6.72 13.07
N SER A 3 2.38 -6.72 11.78
CA SER A 3 1.00 -6.49 11.34
C SER A 3 0.11 -7.73 11.57
N ARG A 4 -1.21 -7.54 11.65
CA ARG A 4 -2.19 -8.65 11.72
C ARG A 4 -2.06 -9.59 10.52
N SER A 5 -1.71 -9.05 9.35
CA SER A 5 -1.50 -9.82 8.11
C SER A 5 -0.42 -10.88 8.32
N SER A 6 0.63 -10.54 9.06
CA SER A 6 1.73 -11.47 9.36
C SER A 6 1.32 -12.62 10.29
N ALA A 7 0.43 -12.35 11.25
CA ALA A 7 -0.11 -13.38 12.14
C ALA A 7 -1.07 -14.35 11.44
N PHE A 8 -1.82 -13.88 10.43
CA PHE A 8 -2.78 -14.72 9.69
C PHE A 8 -2.09 -15.71 8.75
N ALA A 9 -0.87 -15.42 8.28
CA ALA A 9 -0.08 -16.35 7.47
C ALA A 9 0.23 -17.69 8.17
N PHE A 10 0.14 -17.74 9.50
CA PHE A 10 0.40 -18.93 10.31
C PHE A 10 -0.87 -19.53 10.93
N LYS A 11 -2.06 -19.01 10.59
CA LYS A 11 -3.31 -19.41 11.21
C LYS A 11 -3.65 -20.87 10.87
N GLY A 12 -3.71 -21.72 11.90
CA GLY A 12 -4.11 -23.12 11.78
C GLY A 12 -2.96 -24.09 11.46
N GLU A 13 -1.73 -23.59 11.32
CA GLU A 13 -0.54 -24.43 11.21
C GLU A 13 0.03 -24.72 12.61
N LYS A 14 0.51 -25.95 12.84
CA LYS A 14 1.30 -26.28 14.03
C LYS A 14 2.76 -25.97 13.73
N ILE A 15 3.15 -24.71 13.93
CA ILE A 15 4.54 -24.26 13.76
C ILE A 15 5.09 -23.87 15.13
N ASP A 16 6.34 -24.27 15.40
CA ASP A 16 7.02 -23.91 16.63
C ASP A 16 7.26 -22.39 16.71
N VAL A 17 7.04 -21.81 17.89
CA VAL A 17 7.18 -20.37 18.15
C VAL A 17 8.54 -19.80 17.71
N PRO A 18 9.69 -20.48 17.93
CA PRO A 18 10.98 -19.99 17.44
C PRO A 18 11.04 -19.85 15.90
N VAL A 19 10.39 -20.73 15.16
CA VAL A 19 10.34 -20.70 13.68
C VAL A 19 9.46 -19.55 13.19
N VAL A 20 8.31 -19.32 13.85
CA VAL A 20 7.46 -18.17 13.55
C VAL A 20 8.21 -16.86 13.83
N ALA A 21 8.94 -16.80 14.94
CA ALA A 21 9.70 -15.62 15.33
C ALA A 21 10.87 -15.32 14.40
N GLU A 22 11.56 -16.35 13.91
CA GLU A 22 12.58 -16.22 12.87
C GLU A 22 11.99 -15.66 11.58
N LYS A 23 10.87 -16.24 11.11
CA LYS A 23 10.19 -15.78 9.89
C LYS A 23 9.66 -14.35 9.98
N LEU A 24 9.22 -13.94 11.16
CA LEU A 24 8.70 -12.59 11.42
C LEU A 24 9.79 -11.60 11.88
N ASN A 25 11.01 -12.07 12.11
CA ASN A 25 12.13 -11.32 12.66
C ASN A 25 11.77 -10.56 13.97
N VAL A 26 11.16 -11.26 14.93
CA VAL A 26 10.74 -10.69 16.22
C VAL A 26 11.37 -11.39 17.41
N ALA A 27 11.66 -10.64 18.46
CA ALA A 27 12.19 -11.18 19.73
C ALA A 27 11.10 -11.75 20.65
N HIS A 28 9.85 -11.29 20.48
CA HIS A 28 8.70 -11.68 21.28
C HIS A 28 7.50 -11.93 20.39
N ILE A 29 6.70 -12.93 20.74
CA ILE A 29 5.45 -13.28 20.06
C ILE A 29 4.29 -13.11 21.03
N LEU A 30 3.23 -12.45 20.56
CA LEU A 30 1.94 -12.44 21.22
C LEU A 30 1.03 -13.46 20.52
N GLU A 31 0.70 -14.55 21.21
CA GLU A 31 -0.21 -15.58 20.72
C GLU A 31 -1.59 -15.44 21.38
N GLY A 32 -2.65 -15.69 20.61
CA GLY A 32 -4.02 -15.72 21.12
C GLY A 32 -4.77 -16.95 20.63
N SER A 33 -5.50 -17.62 21.52
CA SER A 33 -6.42 -18.69 21.17
C SER A 33 -7.84 -18.36 21.62
N VAL A 34 -8.82 -18.72 20.80
CA VAL A 34 -10.25 -18.47 21.06
C VAL A 34 -11.01 -19.78 20.97
N ARG A 35 -11.73 -20.14 22.04
CA ARG A 35 -12.62 -21.31 22.11
C ARG A 35 -14.04 -20.88 22.42
N LYS A 36 -14.99 -21.24 21.57
CA LYS A 36 -16.42 -20.89 21.73
C LYS A 36 -17.25 -22.12 22.11
N SER A 37 -18.15 -21.97 23.07
CA SER A 37 -19.18 -22.95 23.41
C SER A 37 -20.50 -22.23 23.72
N GLY A 38 -21.49 -22.36 22.83
CA GLY A 38 -22.74 -21.61 22.92
C GLY A 38 -22.51 -20.10 22.91
N ASN A 39 -22.99 -19.41 23.96
CA ASN A 39 -22.78 -17.97 24.17
C ASN A 39 -21.49 -17.63 24.92
N GLN A 40 -20.71 -18.63 25.35
CA GLN A 40 -19.46 -18.41 26.09
C GLN A 40 -18.25 -18.51 25.16
N VAL A 41 -17.26 -17.65 25.41
CA VAL A 41 -15.96 -17.66 24.76
C VAL A 41 -14.88 -17.62 25.82
N ARG A 42 -13.91 -18.52 25.65
CA ARG A 42 -12.64 -18.51 26.37
C ARG A 42 -11.56 -18.00 25.44
N ILE A 43 -10.92 -16.90 25.80
CA ILE A 43 -9.79 -16.33 25.07
C ILE A 43 -8.56 -16.47 25.94
N THR A 44 -7.49 -17.06 25.42
CA THR A 44 -6.20 -17.10 26.10
C THR A 44 -5.21 -16.29 25.28
N VAL A 45 -4.52 -15.34 25.91
CA VAL A 45 -3.49 -14.53 25.28
C VAL A 45 -2.17 -14.74 26.02
N GLN A 46 -1.08 -14.88 25.28
CA GLN A 46 0.24 -15.20 25.83
C GLN A 46 1.31 -14.37 25.15
N LEU A 47 2.26 -13.87 25.94
CA LEU A 47 3.48 -13.24 25.46
C LEU A 47 4.63 -14.23 25.66
N ILE A 48 5.35 -14.55 24.59
CA ILE A 48 6.39 -15.57 24.56
C ILE A 48 7.70 -14.93 24.09
N GLU A 49 8.79 -15.19 24.80
CA GLU A 49 10.14 -14.86 24.32
C GLU A 49 10.57 -15.90 23.28
N ALA A 50 10.80 -15.45 22.05
CA ALA A 50 11.04 -16.30 20.90
C ALA A 50 12.28 -17.20 21.00
N ARG A 51 13.35 -16.69 21.62
CA ARG A 51 14.66 -17.38 21.65
C ARG A 51 14.68 -18.59 22.59
N SER A 52 13.90 -18.52 23.66
CA SER A 52 13.90 -19.51 24.73
C SER A 52 12.59 -20.29 24.81
N ASP A 53 11.60 -19.93 23.99
CA ASP A 53 10.21 -20.43 24.05
C ASP A 53 9.60 -20.24 25.45
N THR A 54 10.02 -19.18 26.16
CA THR A 54 9.58 -18.90 27.53
C THR A 54 8.32 -18.04 27.51
N HIS A 55 7.26 -18.53 28.14
CA HIS A 55 6.05 -17.74 28.38
C HIS A 55 6.34 -16.65 29.43
N LEU A 56 6.43 -15.40 28.98
CA LEU A 56 6.63 -14.23 29.83
C LEU A 56 5.34 -13.84 30.54
N TRP A 57 4.21 -13.96 29.85
CA TRP A 57 2.88 -13.68 30.39
C TRP A 57 1.83 -14.55 29.71
N SER A 58 0.78 -14.92 30.45
CA SER A 58 -0.39 -15.60 29.92
C SER A 58 -1.61 -15.20 30.73
N GLU A 59 -2.70 -14.85 30.06
CA GLU A 59 -3.98 -14.53 30.70
C GLU A 59 -5.13 -15.20 29.96
N THR A 60 -6.18 -15.56 30.70
CA THR A 60 -7.37 -16.20 30.15
C THR A 60 -8.62 -15.42 30.53
N PHE A 61 -9.41 -15.07 29.52
CA PHE A 61 -10.64 -14.30 29.60
C PHE A 61 -11.81 -15.22 29.28
N ASP A 62 -12.61 -15.53 30.29
CA ASP A 62 -13.88 -16.24 30.14
C ASP A 62 -15.02 -15.24 30.09
N ARG A 63 -15.69 -15.14 28.94
CA ARG A 63 -16.65 -14.07 28.65
C ARG A 63 -17.86 -14.59 27.89
N THR A 64 -18.95 -13.83 27.89
CA THR A 64 -20.11 -14.09 27.03
C THR A 64 -20.04 -13.23 25.77
N LEU A 65 -20.57 -13.73 24.65
CA LEU A 65 -20.56 -13.01 23.36
C LEU A 65 -21.51 -11.80 23.32
N ASP A 66 -22.16 -11.48 24.44
CA ASP A 66 -23.11 -10.37 24.55
C ASP A 66 -22.44 -9.02 24.26
N ASP A 67 -21.13 -8.90 24.51
CA ASP A 67 -20.31 -7.74 24.15
C ASP A 67 -18.91 -8.18 23.71
N ILE A 68 -18.81 -8.68 22.47
CA ILE A 68 -17.55 -9.21 21.92
C ILE A 68 -16.42 -8.18 21.86
N PHE A 69 -16.73 -6.88 21.88
CA PHE A 69 -15.77 -5.81 21.70
C PHE A 69 -15.24 -5.27 23.04
N ALA A 70 -16.06 -5.20 24.09
CA ALA A 70 -15.55 -4.95 25.46
C ALA A 70 -14.49 -5.99 25.86
N ILE A 71 -14.66 -7.23 25.39
CA ILE A 71 -13.65 -8.29 25.56
C ILE A 71 -12.36 -7.95 24.80
N GLN A 72 -12.45 -7.41 23.58
CA GLN A 72 -11.28 -7.02 22.80
C GLN A 72 -10.52 -5.85 23.44
N ASP A 73 -11.24 -4.86 23.98
CA ASP A 73 -10.64 -3.69 24.63
C ASP A 73 -9.95 -4.04 25.94
N GLU A 74 -10.60 -4.87 26.76
CA GLU A 74 -10.01 -5.42 27.98
C GLU A 74 -8.71 -6.17 27.67
N ILE A 75 -8.75 -7.04 26.65
CA ILE A 75 -7.58 -7.81 26.22
C ILE A 75 -6.49 -6.88 25.70
N ALA A 76 -6.81 -5.90 24.85
CA ALA A 76 -5.84 -4.97 24.29
C ALA A 76 -5.18 -4.12 25.40
N ALA A 77 -5.95 -3.60 26.35
CA ALA A 77 -5.44 -2.86 27.50
C ALA A 77 -4.51 -3.72 28.36
N LYS A 78 -4.91 -4.96 28.67
CA LYS A 78 -4.09 -5.92 29.42
C LYS A 78 -2.80 -6.29 28.70
N VAL A 79 -2.88 -6.53 27.38
CA VAL A 79 -1.70 -6.81 26.55
C VAL A 79 -0.74 -5.61 26.56
N VAL A 80 -1.23 -4.39 26.38
CA VAL A 80 -0.40 -3.18 26.38
C VAL A 80 0.21 -2.92 27.76
N GLU A 81 -0.56 -3.05 28.83
CA GLU A 81 -0.09 -2.97 30.22
C GLU A 81 1.06 -3.94 30.46
N GLN A 82 0.89 -5.20 30.05
CA GLN A 82 1.90 -6.24 30.24
C GLN A 82 3.12 -6.06 29.35
N LEU A 83 2.95 -5.60 28.11
CA LEU A 83 4.06 -5.23 27.24
C LEU A 83 4.88 -4.07 27.83
N LYS A 84 4.23 -3.06 28.40
CA LYS A 84 4.92 -1.94 29.08
C LYS A 84 5.71 -2.43 30.29
N ILE A 85 5.09 -3.21 31.16
CA ILE A 85 5.73 -3.76 32.36
C ILE A 85 6.91 -4.68 31.99
N THR A 86 6.73 -5.53 30.98
CA THR A 86 7.72 -6.55 30.59
C THR A 86 8.87 -5.96 29.77
N LEU A 87 8.61 -4.95 28.92
CA LEU A 87 9.60 -4.44 27.96
C LEU A 87 10.24 -3.10 28.35
N LEU A 88 9.58 -2.27 29.16
CA LEU A 88 10.01 -0.88 29.37
C LEU A 88 10.20 -0.51 30.85
N GLY A 89 9.66 -1.26 31.81
CA GLY A 89 9.56 -0.79 33.19
C GLY A 89 8.64 0.43 33.32
N ASP A 90 8.37 0.88 34.55
CA ASP A 90 7.31 1.86 34.85
C ASP A 90 7.44 3.18 34.06
N VAL A 91 6.37 3.56 33.34
CA VAL A 91 6.23 4.84 32.62
C VAL A 91 4.81 5.42 32.79
N PRO A 92 4.67 6.77 32.89
CA PRO A 92 3.52 7.45 33.48
C PRO A 92 2.25 7.50 32.63
N THR A 93 1.15 7.74 33.33
CA THR A 93 -0.22 7.97 32.85
C THR A 93 -0.33 9.27 32.05
N ALA A 94 -0.69 9.16 30.76
CA ALA A 94 -1.24 10.27 29.98
C ALA A 94 -2.77 10.18 30.04
N ASP A 95 -3.44 11.33 30.15
CA ASP A 95 -4.88 11.49 30.37
C ASP A 95 -5.71 10.50 29.53
N GLU A 96 -6.42 9.61 30.22
CA GLU A 96 -7.11 8.48 29.60
C GLU A 96 -8.28 8.97 28.75
N ILE A 97 -8.14 8.81 27.42
CA ILE A 97 -9.26 8.87 26.46
C ILE A 97 -10.44 8.08 27.04
N ASN A 98 -11.66 8.63 26.91
CA ASN A 98 -12.86 7.94 27.36
C ASN A 98 -12.87 6.48 26.84
N PRO A 99 -12.93 5.46 27.72
CA PRO A 99 -12.84 4.06 27.31
C PRO A 99 -13.90 3.64 26.28
N GLU A 100 -15.09 4.24 26.32
CA GLU A 100 -16.16 3.99 25.34
C GLU A 100 -15.80 4.59 23.97
N ALA A 101 -15.26 5.81 23.92
CA ALA A 101 -14.78 6.41 22.68
C ALA A 101 -13.59 5.62 22.09
N TYR A 102 -12.70 5.13 22.95
CA TYR A 102 -11.57 4.28 22.57
C TYR A 102 -12.04 2.93 21.98
N ALA A 103 -12.99 2.27 22.64
CA ALA A 103 -13.63 1.03 22.17
C ALA A 103 -14.26 1.20 20.78
N LEU A 104 -15.07 2.24 20.60
CA LEU A 104 -15.72 2.55 19.33
C LEU A 104 -14.69 2.81 18.21
N TYR A 105 -13.60 3.53 18.52
CA TYR A 105 -12.50 3.75 17.59
C TYR A 105 -11.80 2.44 17.18
N LEU A 106 -11.51 1.53 18.13
CA LEU A 106 -10.89 0.24 17.81
C LEU A 106 -11.79 -0.62 16.93
N GLN A 107 -13.10 -0.65 17.22
CA GLN A 107 -14.10 -1.32 16.38
C GLN A 107 -14.13 -0.73 14.98
N ALA A 108 -14.17 0.60 14.86
CA ALA A 108 -14.15 1.29 13.58
C ALA A 108 -12.91 0.94 12.76
N ARG A 109 -11.71 0.96 13.36
CA ARG A 109 -10.47 0.55 12.66
C ARG A 109 -10.53 -0.87 12.16
N HIS A 110 -11.15 -1.78 12.91
CA HIS A 110 -11.29 -3.16 12.46
C HIS A 110 -12.16 -3.25 11.20
N LEU A 111 -13.31 -2.58 11.18
CA LEU A 111 -14.24 -2.59 10.06
C LEU A 111 -13.64 -1.91 8.82
N ALA A 112 -12.94 -0.79 8.99
CA ALA A 112 -12.23 -0.10 7.91
C ALA A 112 -11.21 -1.02 7.21
N ARG A 113 -10.50 -1.86 7.97
CA ARG A 113 -9.53 -2.82 7.41
C ARG A 113 -10.15 -3.92 6.56
N LEU A 114 -11.47 -4.13 6.62
CA LEU A 114 -12.16 -5.06 5.73
C LEU A 114 -12.23 -4.51 4.30
N ASN A 115 -11.98 -3.20 4.10
CA ASN A 115 -11.94 -2.53 2.81
C ASN A 115 -13.19 -2.81 1.94
N SER A 116 -14.37 -2.78 2.56
CA SER A 116 -15.66 -2.99 1.91
C SER A 116 -16.58 -1.79 2.14
N ALA A 117 -17.54 -1.57 1.23
CA ALA A 117 -18.48 -0.46 1.35
C ALA A 117 -19.23 -0.49 2.68
N GLU A 118 -19.73 -1.66 3.10
CA GLU A 118 -20.38 -1.83 4.41
C GLU A 118 -19.42 -1.58 5.57
N GLY A 119 -18.18 -2.09 5.48
CA GLY A 119 -17.15 -1.89 6.51
C GLY A 119 -16.80 -0.42 6.72
N PHE A 120 -16.68 0.37 5.65
CA PHE A 120 -16.45 1.81 5.74
C PHE A 120 -17.63 2.55 6.35
N THR A 121 -18.87 2.26 5.91
CA THR A 121 -20.07 2.88 6.47
C THR A 121 -20.17 2.65 7.98
N GLN A 122 -20.06 1.39 8.42
CA GLN A 122 -20.13 1.06 9.84
C GLN A 122 -18.95 1.66 10.63
N SER A 123 -17.75 1.71 10.02
CA SER A 123 -16.59 2.35 10.62
C SER A 123 -16.83 3.85 10.86
N ASN A 124 -17.38 4.56 9.88
CA ASN A 124 -17.68 5.99 10.01
C ASN A 124 -18.71 6.25 11.11
N GLU A 125 -19.80 5.47 11.16
CA GLU A 125 -20.82 5.59 12.22
C GLU A 125 -20.23 5.41 13.63
N LEU A 126 -19.30 4.46 13.80
CA LEU A 126 -18.63 4.24 15.08
C LEU A 126 -17.66 5.38 15.43
N LEU A 127 -16.93 5.92 14.45
CA LEU A 127 -16.04 7.06 14.65
C LEU A 127 -16.82 8.33 15.01
N GLU A 128 -17.94 8.58 14.34
CA GLU A 128 -18.83 9.70 14.66
C GLU A 128 -19.40 9.59 16.07
N ARG A 129 -19.78 8.37 16.51
CA ARG A 129 -20.19 8.12 17.90
C ARG A 129 -19.05 8.34 18.89
N ALA A 130 -17.83 7.89 18.57
CA ALA A 130 -16.65 8.14 19.40
C ALA A 130 -16.40 9.65 19.56
N LEU A 131 -16.54 10.41 18.49
CA LEU A 131 -16.38 11.86 18.47
C LEU A 131 -17.53 12.63 19.14
N ALA A 132 -18.73 12.06 19.20
CA ALA A 132 -19.83 12.60 19.99
C ALA A 132 -19.56 12.50 21.50
N ILE A 133 -18.82 11.47 21.93
CA ILE A 133 -18.39 11.27 23.33
C ILE A 133 -17.15 12.10 23.64
N GLU A 134 -16.15 12.05 22.77
CA GLU A 134 -14.85 12.71 22.92
C GLU A 134 -14.51 13.50 21.64
N PRO A 135 -15.01 14.76 21.50
CA PRO A 135 -14.73 15.58 20.32
C PRO A 135 -13.25 15.89 20.10
N GLY A 136 -12.45 15.82 21.16
CA GLY A 136 -10.99 15.98 21.16
C GLY A 136 -10.23 14.70 20.79
N TYR A 137 -10.88 13.65 20.30
CA TYR A 137 -10.18 12.41 19.96
C TYR A 137 -9.54 12.47 18.57
N ALA A 138 -8.32 13.00 18.50
CA ALA A 138 -7.60 13.21 17.23
C ALA A 138 -7.49 11.92 16.37
N ALA A 139 -7.29 10.76 16.99
CA ALA A 139 -7.20 9.49 16.29
C ALA A 139 -8.52 9.10 15.60
N ALA A 140 -9.68 9.43 16.18
CA ALA A 140 -10.97 9.18 15.54
C ALA A 140 -11.21 10.10 14.34
N TRP A 141 -10.81 11.38 14.43
CA TRP A 141 -10.82 12.30 13.28
C TRP A 141 -9.89 11.81 12.15
N SER A 142 -8.67 11.36 12.49
CA SER A 142 -7.74 10.76 11.53
C SER A 142 -8.28 9.47 10.88
N GLY A 143 -9.01 8.67 11.66
CA GLY A 143 -9.73 7.48 11.18
C GLY A 143 -10.79 7.82 10.12
N LEU A 144 -11.61 8.85 10.37
CA LEU A 144 -12.59 9.34 9.39
C LEU A 144 -11.89 9.83 8.12
N ALA A 145 -10.81 10.59 8.28
CA ALA A 145 -10.03 11.08 7.14
C ALA A 145 -9.54 9.95 6.24
N THR A 146 -8.99 8.90 6.86
CA THR A 146 -8.47 7.72 6.16
C THR A 146 -9.61 6.93 5.49
N ASN A 147 -10.77 6.83 6.13
CA ASN A 147 -11.93 6.14 5.56
C ASN A 147 -12.47 6.86 4.32
N TYR A 148 -12.73 8.17 4.41
CA TYR A 148 -13.21 8.94 3.26
C TYR A 148 -12.25 8.85 2.07
N MET A 149 -10.94 8.98 2.33
CA MET A 149 -9.90 8.79 1.32
C MET A 149 -9.97 7.40 0.67
N ASN A 150 -10.05 6.32 1.46
CA ASN A 150 -10.12 4.96 0.90
C ASN A 150 -11.46 4.69 0.19
N GLN A 151 -12.57 5.26 0.65
CA GLN A 151 -13.86 5.16 -0.03
C GLN A 151 -13.80 5.81 -1.42
N THR A 152 -13.20 7.00 -1.52
CA THR A 152 -12.93 7.65 -2.80
C THR A 152 -12.05 6.80 -3.70
N MET A 153 -10.90 6.34 -3.20
CA MET A 153 -9.99 5.49 -3.99
C MET A 153 -10.63 4.17 -4.47
N ASN A 154 -11.65 3.68 -3.76
CA ASN A 154 -12.41 2.49 -4.15
C ASN A 154 -13.65 2.81 -5.02
N GLY A 155 -13.83 4.06 -5.46
CA GLY A 155 -14.97 4.51 -6.26
C GLY A 155 -16.31 4.52 -5.50
N LEU A 156 -16.28 4.47 -4.16
CA LEU A 156 -17.47 4.45 -3.30
C LEU A 156 -18.00 5.85 -2.99
N LEU A 157 -17.17 6.87 -3.17
CA LEU A 157 -17.53 8.28 -3.06
C LEU A 157 -17.03 9.05 -4.28
N PRO A 158 -17.73 10.09 -4.74
CA PRO A 158 -17.20 11.02 -5.72
C PRO A 158 -15.89 11.64 -5.21
N ASP A 159 -14.93 11.87 -6.12
CA ASP A 159 -13.60 12.38 -5.78
C ASP A 159 -13.65 13.69 -5.00
N ASP A 160 -14.38 14.68 -5.54
CA ASP A 160 -14.52 16.01 -4.93
C ASP A 160 -15.08 15.95 -3.50
N ASP A 161 -16.09 15.10 -3.28
CA ASP A 161 -16.76 14.97 -2.00
C ASP A 161 -15.83 14.27 -1.00
N GLY A 162 -15.34 13.08 -1.34
CA GLY A 162 -14.61 12.25 -0.39
C GLY A 162 -13.20 12.77 -0.09
N PHE A 163 -12.47 13.35 -1.05
CA PHE A 163 -11.19 14.01 -0.75
C PHE A 163 -11.36 15.30 0.05
N THR A 164 -12.45 16.05 -0.16
CA THR A 164 -12.77 17.22 0.66
C THR A 164 -13.09 16.81 2.10
N GLN A 165 -13.89 15.77 2.30
CA GLN A 165 -14.18 15.22 3.62
C GLN A 165 -12.93 14.68 4.31
N ALA A 166 -12.08 13.96 3.57
CA ALA A 166 -10.81 13.45 4.07
C ALA A 166 -9.90 14.57 4.59
N ARG A 167 -9.73 15.64 3.80
CA ARG A 167 -8.95 16.82 4.18
C ARG A 167 -9.49 17.48 5.44
N GLN A 168 -10.80 17.75 5.49
CA GLN A 168 -11.42 18.41 6.65
C GLN A 168 -11.25 17.60 7.94
N ALA A 169 -11.43 16.28 7.88
CA ALA A 169 -11.25 15.41 9.02
C ALA A 169 -9.78 15.35 9.47
N ALA A 170 -8.82 15.30 8.54
CA ALA A 170 -7.39 15.33 8.88
C ALA A 170 -6.98 16.69 9.47
N GLU A 171 -7.45 17.81 8.94
CA GLU A 171 -7.23 19.16 9.51
C GLU A 171 -7.81 19.30 10.92
N LYS A 172 -8.96 18.67 11.20
CA LYS A 172 -9.52 18.58 12.55
C LYS A 172 -8.62 17.79 13.50
N ALA A 173 -8.12 16.64 13.06
CA ALA A 173 -7.16 15.85 13.84
C ALA A 173 -5.91 16.68 14.17
N LEU A 174 -5.35 17.42 13.20
CA LEU A 174 -4.16 18.25 13.41
C LEU A 174 -4.41 19.54 14.20
N THR A 175 -5.64 20.03 14.24
CA THR A 175 -6.01 21.14 15.14
C THR A 175 -5.94 20.69 16.61
N ILE A 176 -6.25 19.41 16.87
CA ILE A 176 -6.25 18.81 18.21
C ILE A 176 -4.86 18.33 18.58
N ASP A 177 -4.22 17.58 17.68
CA ASP A 177 -2.87 17.03 17.82
C ASP A 177 -2.05 17.38 16.57
N PRO A 178 -1.31 18.50 16.59
CA PRO A 178 -0.48 18.95 15.47
C PRO A 178 0.62 17.96 15.04
N GLU A 179 0.94 16.98 15.89
CA GLU A 179 1.95 15.95 15.64
C GLU A 179 1.31 14.58 15.35
N HIS A 180 0.02 14.55 14.96
CA HIS A 180 -0.62 13.30 14.56
C HIS A 180 -0.10 12.81 13.19
N ALA A 181 0.84 11.86 13.22
CA ALA A 181 1.53 11.34 12.03
C ALA A 181 0.61 10.78 10.93
N GLU A 182 -0.39 9.94 11.26
CA GLU A 182 -1.33 9.40 10.26
C GLU A 182 -2.20 10.49 9.61
N ALA A 183 -2.57 11.55 10.33
CA ALA A 183 -3.34 12.66 9.78
C ALA A 183 -2.49 13.51 8.81
N LEU A 184 -1.22 13.78 9.16
CA LEU A 184 -0.25 14.39 8.24
C LEU A 184 -0.11 13.57 6.96
N ALA A 185 0.10 12.25 7.07
CA ALA A 185 0.23 11.38 5.90
C ALA A 185 -1.04 11.33 5.03
N THR A 186 -2.23 11.46 5.63
CA THR A 186 -3.49 11.57 4.88
C THR A 186 -3.59 12.91 4.15
N LEU A 187 -3.21 14.03 4.77
CA LEU A 187 -3.13 15.33 4.06
C LEU A 187 -2.11 15.30 2.92
N GLY A 188 -0.96 14.67 3.14
CA GLY A 188 0.03 14.41 2.09
C GLY A 188 -0.60 13.67 0.91
N TRP A 189 -1.41 12.64 1.18
CA TRP A 189 -2.02 11.83 0.11
C TRP A 189 -3.11 12.59 -0.63
N VAL A 190 -3.97 13.33 0.08
CA VAL A 190 -4.99 14.17 -0.55
C VAL A 190 -4.31 15.23 -1.43
N THR A 191 -3.24 15.85 -0.94
CA THR A 191 -2.49 16.86 -1.70
C THR A 191 -1.80 16.27 -2.93
N TYR A 192 -1.21 15.08 -2.79
CA TYR A 192 -0.58 14.34 -3.88
C TYR A 192 -1.60 13.94 -4.95
N VAL A 193 -2.65 13.20 -4.59
CA VAL A 193 -3.59 12.61 -5.57
C VAL A 193 -4.60 13.63 -6.06
N TYR A 194 -5.30 14.32 -5.16
CA TYR A 194 -6.45 15.15 -5.55
C TYR A 194 -6.01 16.52 -6.09
N ASN A 195 -4.88 17.06 -5.62
CA ASN A 195 -4.37 18.34 -6.08
C ASN A 195 -3.26 18.21 -7.12
N ASN A 196 -2.80 17.00 -7.42
CA ASN A 196 -1.64 16.72 -8.28
C ASN A 196 -0.42 17.60 -7.90
N ASP A 197 -0.21 17.78 -6.59
CA ASP A 197 0.79 18.71 -6.04
C ASP A 197 1.80 17.95 -5.17
N VAL A 198 2.72 17.28 -5.86
CA VAL A 198 3.81 16.49 -5.25
C VAL A 198 4.66 17.36 -4.32
N ALA A 199 4.94 18.60 -4.74
CA ALA A 199 5.76 19.55 -3.98
C ALA A 199 5.14 19.90 -2.62
N ARG A 200 3.82 20.13 -2.58
CA ARG A 200 3.11 20.38 -1.32
C ARG A 200 2.85 19.12 -0.51
N ALA A 201 2.81 17.94 -1.13
CA ALA A 201 2.65 16.68 -0.42
C ALA A 201 3.92 16.30 0.38
N ALA A 202 5.10 16.57 -0.17
CA ALA A 202 6.39 16.21 0.42
C ALA A 202 6.56 16.57 1.91
N PRO A 203 6.39 17.83 2.36
CA PRO A 203 6.62 18.20 3.76
C PRO A 203 5.70 17.48 4.75
N TYR A 204 4.48 17.12 4.34
CA TYR A 204 3.60 16.32 5.20
C TYR A 204 4.17 14.93 5.47
N TYR A 205 4.75 14.29 4.44
CA TYR A 205 5.35 12.97 4.56
C TYR A 205 6.69 13.00 5.32
N GLU A 206 7.51 14.04 5.15
CA GLU A 206 8.72 14.23 5.94
C GLU A 206 8.40 14.30 7.44
N GLN A 207 7.42 15.15 7.80
CA GLN A 207 6.99 15.30 9.19
C GLN A 207 6.37 14.02 9.73
N ALA A 208 5.52 13.35 8.94
CA ALA A 208 4.89 12.08 9.33
C ALA A 208 5.95 10.97 9.57
N LEU A 209 6.95 10.85 8.70
CA LEU A 209 8.06 9.90 8.87
C LEU A 209 8.92 10.22 10.09
N LYS A 210 9.16 11.50 10.38
CA LYS A 210 9.89 11.91 11.58
C LYS A 210 9.15 11.52 12.87
N LEU A 211 7.82 11.60 12.85
CA LEU A 211 6.97 11.35 14.02
C LEU A 211 6.72 9.86 14.27
N ASP A 212 6.48 9.08 13.20
CA ASP A 212 6.26 7.63 13.29
C ASP A 212 6.98 6.89 12.15
N PRO A 213 8.32 6.72 12.26
CA PRO A 213 9.17 6.19 11.19
C PRO A 213 8.96 4.70 10.91
N ALA A 214 8.14 4.00 11.68
CA ALA A 214 7.85 2.57 11.50
C ALA A 214 6.41 2.30 11.05
N ASN A 215 5.58 3.35 10.89
CA ASN A 215 4.20 3.18 10.50
C ASN A 215 4.09 2.72 9.05
N SER A 216 3.52 1.53 8.83
CA SER A 216 3.39 0.96 7.48
C SER A 216 2.51 1.79 6.54
N TYR A 217 1.54 2.54 7.08
CA TYR A 217 0.72 3.45 6.28
C TYR A 217 1.55 4.62 5.75
N ILE A 218 2.35 5.24 6.62
CA ILE A 218 3.22 6.38 6.27
C ILE A 218 4.33 5.94 5.32
N LEU A 219 5.02 4.84 5.65
CA LEU A 219 6.09 4.27 4.82
C LEU A 219 5.60 4.02 3.40
N ARG A 220 4.46 3.34 3.24
CA ARG A 220 3.88 3.06 1.92
C ARG A 220 3.65 4.33 1.10
N ARG A 221 3.08 5.37 1.74
CA ARG A 221 2.71 6.63 1.08
C ARG A 221 3.95 7.44 0.70
N ALA A 222 4.94 7.51 1.58
CA ALA A 222 6.22 8.13 1.30
C ALA A 222 6.99 7.42 0.17
N THR A 223 6.92 6.09 0.08
CA THR A 223 7.53 5.37 -1.04
C THR A 223 6.87 5.71 -2.38
N THR A 224 5.53 5.86 -2.42
CA THR A 224 4.82 6.34 -3.63
C THR A 224 5.25 7.76 -4.02
N LEU A 225 5.45 8.65 -3.04
CA LEU A 225 6.00 9.99 -3.32
C LEU A 225 7.41 9.91 -3.92
N LEU A 226 8.30 9.09 -3.36
CA LEU A 226 9.66 8.92 -3.89
C LEU A 226 9.65 8.41 -5.33
N GLN A 227 8.70 7.54 -5.68
CA GLN A 227 8.51 7.07 -7.04
C GLN A 227 8.14 8.21 -7.99
N SER A 228 7.14 9.02 -7.65
CA SER A 228 6.71 10.15 -8.51
C SER A 228 7.79 11.23 -8.67
N LEU A 229 8.72 11.31 -7.71
CA LEU A 229 9.89 12.18 -7.77
C LEU A 229 11.09 11.59 -8.53
N ASP A 230 10.97 10.38 -9.09
CA ASP A 230 12.07 9.62 -9.72
C ASP A 230 13.27 9.34 -8.77
N ARG A 231 13.02 9.30 -7.45
CA ARG A 231 14.04 9.04 -6.41
C ARG A 231 14.15 7.55 -6.11
N ARG A 232 14.54 6.80 -7.15
CA ARG A 232 14.47 5.32 -7.20
C ARG A 232 15.22 4.62 -6.07
N GLU A 233 16.47 4.99 -5.81
CA GLU A 233 17.26 4.33 -4.76
C GLU A 233 16.64 4.53 -3.38
N GLU A 234 16.14 5.73 -3.10
CA GLU A 234 15.51 6.04 -1.82
C GLU A 234 14.18 5.31 -1.66
N ALA A 235 13.39 5.18 -2.73
CA ALA A 235 12.17 4.36 -2.73
C ALA A 235 12.49 2.89 -2.43
N ILE A 236 13.55 2.35 -3.06
CA ILE A 236 14.03 0.98 -2.82
C ILE A 236 14.44 0.79 -1.36
N GLU A 237 15.25 1.70 -0.80
CA GLU A 237 15.72 1.59 0.59
C GLU A 237 14.57 1.73 1.59
N LEU A 238 13.63 2.65 1.38
CA LEU A 238 12.44 2.81 2.21
C LEU A 238 11.53 1.58 2.13
N GLN A 239 11.34 1.00 0.93
CA GLN A 239 10.54 -0.21 0.77
C GLN A 239 11.20 -1.44 1.38
N LYS A 240 12.53 -1.58 1.29
CA LYS A 240 13.29 -2.63 2.02
C LYS A 240 13.08 -2.49 3.52
N TYR A 241 13.17 -1.27 4.04
CA TYR A 241 12.95 -0.97 5.44
C TYR A 241 11.52 -1.32 5.90
N ALA A 242 10.52 -1.08 5.05
CA ALA A 242 9.13 -1.49 5.29
C ALA A 242 8.98 -3.02 5.26
N ASN A 243 9.54 -3.70 4.26
CA ASN A 243 9.46 -5.16 4.12
C ASN A 243 10.17 -5.89 5.26
N ALA A 244 11.25 -5.34 5.82
CA ALA A 244 11.93 -5.91 6.99
C ALA A 244 11.02 -5.96 8.24
N ARG A 245 9.98 -5.11 8.30
CA ARG A 245 9.01 -5.04 9.41
C ARG A 245 7.75 -5.86 9.17
N ASP A 246 7.43 -6.16 7.91
CA ASP A 246 6.33 -7.06 7.53
C ASP A 246 6.77 -8.02 6.39
N PRO A 247 7.65 -8.99 6.69
CA PRO A 247 8.31 -9.80 5.66
C PRO A 247 7.38 -10.76 4.93
N VAL A 248 6.13 -10.92 5.39
CA VAL A 248 5.14 -11.82 4.80
C VAL A 248 4.00 -11.07 4.10
N ALA A 249 4.09 -9.74 4.00
CA ALA A 249 3.17 -8.96 3.19
C ALA A 249 3.53 -9.07 1.69
N ALA A 250 2.77 -9.87 0.94
CA ALA A 250 2.97 -10.05 -0.51
C ALA A 250 3.05 -8.71 -1.28
N ARG A 251 2.18 -7.75 -0.93
CA ARG A 251 2.17 -6.39 -1.51
C ARG A 251 3.49 -5.65 -1.33
N GLY A 252 4.13 -5.77 -0.16
CA GLY A 252 5.42 -5.10 0.09
C GLY A 252 6.52 -5.62 -0.85
N HIS A 253 6.53 -6.93 -1.12
CA HIS A 253 7.46 -7.55 -2.07
C HIS A 253 7.14 -7.18 -3.52
N ALA A 254 5.86 -7.12 -3.89
CA ALA A 254 5.44 -6.66 -5.22
C ALA A 254 5.82 -5.20 -5.48
N ASN A 255 5.63 -4.31 -4.50
CA ASN A 255 6.06 -2.91 -4.61
C ASN A 255 7.59 -2.81 -4.74
N LEU A 256 8.35 -3.56 -3.95
CA LEU A 256 9.80 -3.59 -4.06
C LEU A 256 10.26 -4.07 -5.45
N ALA A 257 9.61 -5.09 -5.98
CA ALA A 257 9.86 -5.61 -7.31
C ALA A 257 9.59 -4.57 -8.41
N TYR A 258 8.51 -3.82 -8.26
CA TYR A 258 8.16 -2.71 -9.15
C TYR A 258 9.23 -1.61 -9.12
N TYR A 259 9.75 -1.22 -7.95
CA TYR A 259 10.83 -0.23 -7.88
C TYR A 259 12.14 -0.72 -8.52
N TYR A 260 12.46 -2.00 -8.35
CA TYR A 260 13.59 -2.60 -9.07
C TYR A 260 13.38 -2.58 -10.59
N LEU A 261 12.16 -2.78 -11.08
CA LEU A 261 11.84 -2.67 -12.50
C LEU A 261 12.13 -1.25 -13.02
N HIS A 262 11.68 -0.22 -12.31
CA HIS A 262 11.96 1.18 -12.68
C HIS A 262 13.45 1.52 -12.64
N ASP A 263 14.21 0.96 -11.69
CA ASP A 263 15.67 1.15 -11.61
C ASP A 263 16.45 0.22 -12.57
N SER A 264 15.77 -0.50 -13.46
CA SER A 264 16.39 -1.46 -14.38
C SER A 264 17.17 -2.61 -13.71
N ARG A 265 16.84 -2.92 -12.45
CA ARG A 265 17.35 -4.06 -11.67
C ARG A 265 16.49 -5.30 -11.92
N TRP A 266 16.60 -5.84 -13.13
CA TRP A 266 15.70 -6.88 -13.65
C TRP A 266 15.69 -8.15 -12.80
N ASP A 267 16.87 -8.63 -12.38
CA ASP A 267 16.97 -9.88 -11.60
C ASP A 267 16.38 -9.71 -10.19
N GLU A 268 16.64 -8.57 -9.54
CA GLU A 268 16.06 -8.25 -8.23
C GLU A 268 14.54 -8.04 -8.29
N SER A 269 14.04 -7.47 -9.40
CA SER A 269 12.60 -7.35 -9.68
C SER A 269 11.94 -8.72 -9.77
N ILE A 270 12.47 -9.60 -10.62
CA ILE A 270 11.97 -10.98 -10.80
C ILE A 270 11.99 -11.74 -9.46
N ALA A 271 13.09 -11.69 -8.70
CA ALA A 271 13.20 -12.37 -7.41
C ALA A 271 12.17 -11.85 -6.37
N SER A 272 11.88 -10.55 -6.39
CA SER A 272 10.91 -9.94 -5.47
C SER A 272 9.47 -10.28 -5.87
N TYR A 273 9.13 -10.31 -7.16
CA TYR A 273 7.82 -10.79 -7.64
C TYR A 273 7.62 -12.28 -7.36
N GLN A 274 8.65 -13.11 -7.51
CA GLN A 274 8.59 -14.52 -7.10
C GLN A 274 8.29 -14.68 -5.61
N THR A 275 8.84 -13.80 -4.77
CA THR A 275 8.54 -13.77 -3.33
C THR A 275 7.08 -13.38 -3.08
N ALA A 276 6.57 -12.36 -3.79
CA ALA A 276 5.16 -11.98 -3.72
C ALA A 276 4.23 -13.14 -4.13
N LEU A 277 4.51 -13.81 -5.24
CA LEU A 277 3.74 -14.98 -5.73
C LEU A 277 3.80 -16.18 -4.78
N ARG A 278 4.92 -16.41 -4.09
CA ARG A 278 5.00 -17.45 -3.06
C ARG A 278 4.10 -17.15 -1.86
N LEU A 279 3.88 -15.88 -1.55
CA LEU A 279 3.03 -15.43 -0.44
C LEU A 279 1.55 -15.30 -0.86
N SER A 280 1.28 -14.92 -2.10
CA SER A 280 -0.05 -14.81 -2.72
C SER A 280 0.05 -15.28 -4.18
N PRO A 281 -0.27 -16.54 -4.49
CA PRO A 281 -0.12 -17.11 -5.83
C PRO A 281 -0.93 -16.42 -6.94
N ASP A 282 -1.95 -15.67 -6.56
CA ASP A 282 -2.88 -14.94 -7.43
C ASP A 282 -2.62 -13.42 -7.46
N TYR A 283 -1.43 -12.98 -7.03
CA TYR A 283 -1.11 -11.55 -7.00
C TYR A 283 -1.10 -10.95 -8.41
N ILE A 284 -2.14 -10.16 -8.72
CA ILE A 284 -2.33 -9.50 -10.02
C ILE A 284 -1.12 -8.63 -10.36
N GLY A 285 -0.68 -8.70 -11.62
CA GLY A 285 0.43 -7.94 -12.18
C GLY A 285 1.81 -8.56 -11.94
N ALA A 286 1.96 -9.53 -11.02
CA ALA A 286 3.26 -10.10 -10.73
C ALA A 286 3.85 -10.88 -11.92
N HIS A 287 3.01 -11.61 -12.65
CA HIS A 287 3.44 -12.33 -13.85
C HIS A 287 3.72 -11.37 -15.00
N TYR A 288 2.87 -10.36 -15.16
CA TYR A 288 3.06 -9.29 -16.14
C TYR A 288 4.40 -8.55 -15.95
N PHE A 289 4.66 -7.97 -14.78
CA PHE A 289 5.91 -7.21 -14.57
C PHE A 289 7.15 -8.11 -14.57
N THR A 290 7.02 -9.40 -14.20
CA THR A 290 8.07 -10.41 -14.43
C THR A 290 8.35 -10.57 -15.93
N GLY A 291 7.31 -10.68 -16.76
CA GLY A 291 7.43 -10.73 -18.22
C GLY A 291 8.09 -9.48 -18.80
N VAL A 292 7.74 -8.29 -18.30
CA VAL A 292 8.37 -7.03 -18.71
C VAL A 292 9.87 -7.06 -18.41
N ALA A 293 10.28 -7.44 -17.20
CA ALA A 293 11.71 -7.57 -16.85
C ALA A 293 12.43 -8.57 -17.78
N LEU A 294 11.79 -9.69 -18.13
CA LEU A 294 12.34 -10.69 -19.05
C LEU A 294 12.52 -10.15 -20.49
N LEU A 295 11.62 -9.28 -20.97
CA LEU A 295 11.79 -8.61 -22.27
C LEU A 295 13.05 -7.74 -22.29
N TYR A 296 13.29 -6.93 -21.25
CA TYR A 296 14.50 -6.10 -21.16
C TYR A 296 15.77 -6.94 -21.01
N LYS A 297 15.67 -8.14 -20.43
CA LYS A 297 16.75 -9.15 -20.43
C LYS A 297 16.93 -9.88 -21.76
N GLN A 298 16.13 -9.60 -22.78
CA GLN A 298 16.11 -10.28 -24.09
C GLN A 298 15.68 -11.76 -24.01
N GLU A 299 15.00 -12.16 -22.93
CA GLU A 299 14.47 -13.51 -22.70
C GLU A 299 13.03 -13.64 -23.23
N LYS A 300 12.85 -13.31 -24.51
CA LYS A 300 11.55 -13.05 -25.16
C LYS A 300 10.52 -14.18 -25.03
N GLN A 301 10.97 -15.44 -25.17
CA GLN A 301 10.07 -16.59 -25.01
C GLN A 301 9.64 -16.79 -23.54
N ALA A 302 10.57 -16.60 -22.60
CA ALA A 302 10.23 -16.69 -21.18
C ALA A 302 9.27 -15.57 -20.76
N ALA A 303 9.42 -14.37 -21.36
CA ALA A 303 8.46 -13.28 -21.17
C ALA A 303 7.06 -13.67 -21.66
N LEU A 304 6.94 -14.21 -22.88
CA LEU A 304 5.67 -14.70 -23.42
C LEU A 304 5.02 -15.76 -22.51
N ASP A 305 5.81 -16.70 -22.01
CA ASP A 305 5.34 -17.74 -21.09
C ASP A 305 4.87 -17.14 -19.75
N ALA A 306 5.55 -16.10 -19.24
CA ALA A 306 5.14 -15.40 -18.03
C ALA A 306 3.82 -14.63 -18.23
N PHE A 307 3.65 -13.92 -19.34
CA PHE A 307 2.41 -13.19 -19.63
C PHE A 307 1.19 -14.12 -19.72
N ALA A 308 1.36 -15.34 -20.23
CA ALA A 308 0.29 -16.34 -20.29
C ALA A 308 -0.21 -16.82 -18.91
N LEU A 309 0.55 -16.58 -17.84
CA LEU A 309 0.16 -16.89 -16.46
C LEU A 309 -0.56 -15.72 -15.76
N GLU A 310 -0.57 -14.52 -16.35
CA GLU A 310 -1.21 -13.36 -15.75
C GLU A 310 -2.74 -13.53 -15.75
N PRO A 311 -3.40 -13.45 -14.57
CA PRO A 311 -4.84 -13.58 -14.47
C PRO A 311 -5.62 -12.36 -15.00
N ASP A 312 -5.03 -11.18 -14.99
CA ASP A 312 -5.66 -9.99 -15.55
C ASP A 312 -5.58 -10.00 -17.09
N GLU A 313 -6.74 -9.88 -17.73
CA GLU A 313 -6.85 -10.01 -19.19
C GLU A 313 -6.18 -8.86 -19.96
N GLU A 314 -6.17 -7.65 -19.40
CA GLU A 314 -5.54 -6.50 -20.04
C GLU A 314 -4.02 -6.64 -19.97
N TYR A 315 -3.47 -6.86 -18.77
CA TYR A 315 -2.04 -7.10 -18.61
C TYR A 315 -1.56 -8.28 -19.44
N GLN A 316 -2.34 -9.37 -19.51
CA GLN A 316 -2.03 -10.49 -20.39
C GLN A 316 -2.01 -10.07 -21.87
N ALA A 317 -3.02 -9.34 -22.34
CA ALA A 317 -3.11 -8.90 -23.74
C ALA A 317 -1.94 -7.98 -24.13
N LYS A 318 -1.70 -6.94 -23.33
CA LYS A 318 -0.60 -5.99 -23.51
C LYS A 318 0.75 -6.70 -23.49
N GLY A 319 1.04 -7.47 -22.43
CA GLY A 319 2.31 -8.19 -22.30
C GLY A 319 2.57 -9.16 -23.46
N THR A 320 1.53 -9.89 -23.86
CA THR A 320 1.60 -10.79 -25.03
C THR A 320 1.93 -10.02 -26.31
N ALA A 321 1.31 -8.86 -26.55
CA ALA A 321 1.64 -8.02 -27.71
C ALA A 321 3.13 -7.63 -27.72
N LEU A 322 3.66 -7.14 -26.60
CA LEU A 322 5.07 -6.76 -26.47
C LEU A 322 6.01 -7.93 -26.80
N ALA A 323 5.74 -9.12 -26.25
CA ALA A 323 6.56 -10.30 -26.52
C ALA A 323 6.47 -10.79 -27.96
N LEU A 324 5.29 -10.75 -28.58
CA LEU A 324 5.09 -11.15 -29.99
C LEU A 324 5.84 -10.22 -30.95
N TYR A 325 5.84 -8.91 -30.68
CA TYR A 325 6.64 -7.95 -31.44
C TYR A 325 8.13 -8.32 -31.39
N ASP A 326 8.65 -8.54 -30.18
CA ASP A 326 10.06 -8.88 -29.98
C ASP A 326 10.48 -10.21 -30.59
N LEU A 327 9.56 -11.19 -30.65
CA LEU A 327 9.75 -12.47 -31.33
C LEU A 327 9.64 -12.36 -32.86
N GLY A 328 9.26 -11.21 -33.41
CA GLY A 328 9.06 -10.99 -34.84
C GLY A 328 7.78 -11.61 -35.39
N ARG A 329 6.80 -11.92 -34.53
CA ARG A 329 5.51 -12.54 -34.90
C ARG A 329 4.49 -11.45 -35.27
N GLN A 330 4.75 -10.72 -36.35
CA GLN A 330 4.06 -9.47 -36.70
C GLN A 330 2.54 -9.60 -36.83
N GLU A 331 2.03 -10.66 -37.47
CA GLU A 331 0.57 -10.85 -37.64
C GLU A 331 -0.13 -11.05 -36.30
N GLU A 332 0.49 -11.78 -35.38
CA GLU A 332 -0.05 -12.07 -34.06
C GLU A 332 0.07 -10.85 -33.13
N PHE A 333 1.18 -10.11 -33.24
CA PHE A 333 1.34 -8.81 -32.58
C PHE A 333 0.22 -7.86 -32.98
N GLN A 334 -0.05 -7.70 -34.27
CA GLN A 334 -1.10 -6.78 -34.74
C GLN A 334 -2.48 -7.20 -34.22
N ALA A 335 -2.79 -8.49 -34.26
CA ALA A 335 -4.06 -9.00 -33.72
C ALA A 335 -4.21 -8.70 -32.22
N LYS A 336 -3.13 -8.81 -31.44
CA LYS A 336 -3.14 -8.49 -30.01
C LYS A 336 -3.20 -7.00 -29.72
N LEU A 337 -2.54 -6.16 -30.52
CA LEU A 337 -2.66 -4.71 -30.42
C LEU A 337 -4.07 -4.24 -30.76
N ASP A 338 -4.69 -4.79 -31.81
CA ASP A 338 -6.08 -4.49 -32.17
C ASP A 338 -7.05 -4.89 -31.05
N GLU A 339 -6.85 -6.07 -30.44
CA GLU A 339 -7.62 -6.49 -29.25
C GLU A 339 -7.45 -5.50 -28.09
N LEU A 340 -6.22 -5.07 -27.80
CA LEU A 340 -5.93 -4.12 -26.71
C LEU A 340 -6.67 -2.79 -26.94
N ILE A 341 -6.60 -2.27 -28.16
CA ILE A 341 -7.26 -1.02 -28.57
C ILE A 341 -8.79 -1.13 -28.45
N GLU A 342 -9.37 -2.21 -28.97
CA GLU A 342 -10.83 -2.39 -29.01
C GLU A 342 -11.43 -2.55 -27.61
N ARG A 343 -10.76 -3.31 -26.74
CA ARG A 343 -11.32 -3.69 -25.44
C ARG A 343 -11.01 -2.70 -24.34
N TRP A 344 -9.82 -2.09 -24.35
CA TRP A 344 -9.33 -1.25 -23.25
C TRP A 344 -8.86 0.13 -23.68
N GLY A 345 -8.67 0.42 -24.97
CA GLY A 345 -8.15 1.72 -25.41
C GLY A 345 -9.03 2.93 -25.06
N ASP A 346 -10.34 2.74 -24.86
CA ASP A 346 -11.19 3.85 -24.38
C ASP A 346 -11.08 4.06 -22.87
N GLN A 347 -10.83 3.00 -22.11
CA GLN A 347 -10.73 3.05 -20.64
C GLN A 347 -9.32 3.43 -20.18
N TRP A 348 -8.30 2.85 -20.81
CA TRP A 348 -6.89 3.02 -20.49
C TRP A 348 -6.06 3.33 -21.76
N PRO A 349 -6.23 4.53 -22.35
CA PRO A 349 -5.43 4.96 -23.51
C PRO A 349 -3.91 4.84 -23.32
N SER A 350 -3.40 5.07 -22.10
CA SER A 350 -1.98 4.97 -21.77
C SER A 350 -1.40 3.58 -22.04
N GLU A 351 -2.20 2.52 -21.87
CA GLU A 351 -1.76 1.15 -22.08
C GLU A 351 -1.50 0.83 -23.56
N VAL A 352 -2.27 1.47 -24.45
CA VAL A 352 -1.99 1.44 -25.89
C VAL A 352 -0.75 2.27 -26.23
N ALA A 353 -0.61 3.46 -25.60
CA ALA A 353 0.56 4.31 -25.79
C ALA A 353 1.86 3.58 -25.42
N HIS A 354 1.85 2.77 -24.36
CA HIS A 354 2.98 1.93 -23.95
C HIS A 354 3.44 0.99 -25.06
N VAL A 355 2.51 0.34 -25.79
CA VAL A 355 2.86 -0.59 -26.87
C VAL A 355 3.46 0.17 -28.06
N TYR A 356 2.88 1.30 -28.45
CA TYR A 356 3.45 2.12 -29.53
C TYR A 356 4.81 2.70 -29.16
N ALA A 357 4.97 3.18 -27.94
CA ALA A 357 6.26 3.66 -27.44
C ALA A 357 7.31 2.55 -27.44
N TYR A 358 6.96 1.36 -26.95
CA TYR A 358 7.86 0.20 -26.95
C TYR A 358 8.29 -0.22 -28.36
N THR A 359 7.38 -0.16 -29.33
CA THR A 359 7.68 -0.49 -30.73
C THR A 359 8.36 0.63 -31.52
N GLY A 360 8.53 1.82 -30.91
CA GLY A 360 9.19 2.98 -31.49
C GLY A 360 8.30 3.84 -32.40
N ASP A 361 6.98 3.62 -32.42
CA ASP A 361 6.04 4.47 -33.13
C ASP A 361 5.67 5.69 -32.26
N ALA A 362 6.54 6.70 -32.29
CA ALA A 362 6.38 7.91 -31.49
C ALA A 362 5.09 8.67 -31.82
N ASP A 363 4.67 8.70 -33.09
CA ASP A 363 3.47 9.44 -33.51
C ASP A 363 2.21 8.81 -32.91
N ALA A 364 2.08 7.50 -32.98
CA ALA A 364 0.97 6.79 -32.35
C ALA A 364 1.07 6.87 -30.81
N ALA A 365 2.26 6.74 -30.23
CA ALA A 365 2.44 6.85 -28.79
C ALA A 365 1.95 8.19 -28.24
N PHE A 366 2.35 9.32 -28.85
CA PHE A 366 1.88 10.64 -28.42
C PHE A 366 0.39 10.83 -28.65
N LEU A 367 -0.19 10.30 -29.74
CA LEU A 367 -1.64 10.36 -29.97
C LEU A 367 -2.42 9.72 -28.80
N TRP A 368 -1.97 8.54 -28.35
CA TRP A 368 -2.61 7.81 -27.25
C TRP A 368 -2.33 8.46 -25.88
N LEU A 369 -1.14 9.05 -25.68
CA LEU A 369 -0.85 9.84 -24.48
C LEU A 369 -1.73 11.09 -24.38
N GLU A 370 -2.00 11.79 -25.48
CA GLU A 370 -2.92 12.93 -25.47
C GLU A 370 -4.34 12.48 -25.12
N LYS A 371 -4.78 11.33 -25.65
CA LYS A 371 -6.07 10.74 -25.28
C LYS A 371 -6.13 10.39 -23.78
N ALA A 372 -5.05 9.87 -23.19
CA ALA A 372 -4.95 9.60 -21.76
C ALA A 372 -5.13 10.89 -20.91
N ILE A 373 -4.52 11.99 -21.36
CA ILE A 373 -4.68 13.31 -20.73
C ILE A 373 -6.13 13.80 -20.85
N GLU A 374 -6.74 13.68 -22.05
CA GLU A 374 -8.10 14.14 -22.30
C GLU A 374 -9.14 13.44 -21.42
N VAL A 375 -8.96 12.15 -21.14
CA VAL A 375 -9.85 11.39 -20.25
C VAL A 375 -9.47 11.50 -18.77
N ASN A 376 -8.43 12.25 -18.44
CA ASN A 376 -7.85 12.34 -17.09
C ASN A 376 -7.62 10.94 -16.49
N GLU A 377 -6.91 10.11 -17.24
CA GLU A 377 -6.66 8.72 -16.86
C GLU A 377 -5.95 8.65 -15.50
N ASP A 378 -6.51 7.85 -14.59
CA ASP A 378 -5.99 7.72 -13.23
C ASP A 378 -4.57 7.11 -13.24
N GLY A 379 -3.70 7.64 -12.39
CA GLY A 379 -2.32 7.17 -12.27
C GLY A 379 -1.40 7.44 -13.47
N LEU A 380 -1.83 8.19 -14.50
CA LEU A 380 -1.02 8.47 -15.70
C LEU A 380 0.38 9.03 -15.38
N SER A 381 0.47 9.93 -14.39
CA SER A 381 1.75 10.55 -13.99
C SER A 381 2.76 9.56 -13.39
N GLU A 382 2.29 8.42 -12.86
CA GLU A 382 3.15 7.39 -12.26
C GLU A 382 3.82 6.50 -13.33
N GLN A 383 3.34 6.57 -14.57
CA GLN A 383 3.72 5.66 -15.65
C GLN A 383 4.90 6.15 -16.50
N PHE A 384 5.16 7.46 -16.55
CA PHE A 384 6.18 8.04 -17.45
C PHE A 384 7.62 7.57 -17.17
N LEU A 385 7.86 7.05 -15.97
CA LEU A 385 9.14 6.48 -15.56
C LEU A 385 9.28 4.99 -15.92
N LEU A 386 8.23 4.36 -16.45
CA LEU A 386 8.30 2.98 -16.91
C LEU A 386 9.19 2.87 -18.15
N PRO A 387 9.91 1.75 -18.31
CA PRO A 387 10.90 1.62 -19.36
C PRO A 387 10.27 1.57 -20.78
N PHE A 388 8.95 1.42 -20.91
CA PHE A 388 8.24 1.37 -22.20
C PHE A 388 8.51 2.58 -23.10
N TYR A 389 8.75 3.76 -22.52
CA TYR A 389 8.98 5.00 -23.26
C TYR A 389 10.44 5.18 -23.74
N GLN A 390 11.37 4.31 -23.34
CA GLN A 390 12.80 4.45 -23.66
C GLN A 390 13.07 4.64 -25.16
N ASN A 391 12.30 3.96 -26.02
CA ASN A 391 12.48 4.01 -27.47
C ASN A 391 11.99 5.32 -28.11
N ILE A 392 11.28 6.18 -27.37
CA ILE A 392 10.81 7.49 -27.84
C ILE A 392 11.48 8.67 -27.11
N HIS A 393 12.34 8.43 -26.11
CA HIS A 393 13.02 9.50 -25.35
C HIS A 393 13.87 10.44 -26.23
N ALA A 394 14.34 9.97 -27.39
CA ALA A 394 15.10 10.79 -28.33
C ALA A 394 14.23 11.72 -29.19
N ASP A 395 12.90 11.53 -29.18
CA ASP A 395 11.97 12.41 -29.88
C ASP A 395 11.82 13.73 -29.09
N PRO A 396 11.98 14.91 -29.73
CA PRO A 396 11.94 16.20 -29.04
C PRO A 396 10.61 16.50 -28.34
N ARG A 397 9.51 15.84 -28.74
CA ARG A 397 8.20 15.98 -28.08
C ARG A 397 8.19 15.37 -26.68
N TRP A 398 9.10 14.46 -26.35
CA TRP A 398 9.14 13.80 -25.05
C TRP A 398 9.42 14.77 -23.90
N ASP A 399 10.47 15.59 -24.03
CA ASP A 399 10.82 16.57 -23.00
C ASP A 399 9.73 17.65 -22.87
N GLU A 400 9.14 18.09 -23.99
CA GLU A 400 8.02 19.03 -23.99
C GLU A 400 6.79 18.44 -23.30
N PHE A 401 6.47 17.18 -23.60
CA PHE A 401 5.38 16.43 -22.98
C PHE A 401 5.56 16.36 -21.47
N LEU A 402 6.72 15.90 -21.00
CA LEU A 402 7.04 15.79 -19.57
C LEU A 402 6.95 17.14 -18.86
N HIS A 403 7.48 18.21 -19.46
CA HIS A 403 7.39 19.55 -18.89
C HIS A 403 5.95 20.03 -18.75
N ARG A 404 5.11 19.79 -19.77
CA ARG A 404 3.70 20.17 -19.80
C ARG A 404 2.87 19.44 -18.75
N VAL A 405 3.17 18.17 -18.49
CA VAL A 405 2.48 17.35 -17.47
C VAL A 405 3.13 17.43 -16.09
N GLY A 406 4.11 18.31 -15.89
CA GLY A 406 4.74 18.54 -14.58
C GLY A 406 5.73 17.46 -14.13
N SER A 407 6.16 16.59 -15.05
CA SER A 407 6.99 15.40 -14.78
C SER A 407 8.39 15.50 -15.41
N SER A 408 8.83 16.70 -15.81
CA SER A 408 10.21 16.87 -16.31
C SER A 408 11.23 16.66 -15.17
N PRO A 409 12.44 16.15 -15.45
CA PRO A 409 13.46 15.96 -14.42
C PRO A 409 13.76 17.21 -13.61
N GLU A 410 13.69 18.39 -14.24
CA GLU A 410 13.91 19.68 -13.57
C GLU A 410 12.81 20.01 -12.57
N GLN A 411 11.54 19.74 -12.90
CA GLN A 411 10.40 19.94 -12.01
C GLN A 411 10.44 18.96 -10.83
N LEU A 412 10.75 17.69 -11.08
CA LEU A 412 10.83 16.66 -10.05
C LEU A 412 12.00 16.90 -9.08
N ASN A 413 13.19 17.22 -9.60
CA ASN A 413 14.37 17.50 -8.78
C ASN A 413 14.26 18.79 -7.94
N ALA A 414 13.33 19.68 -8.27
CA ALA A 414 13.08 20.89 -7.48
C ALA A 414 12.28 20.61 -6.19
N VAL A 415 11.71 19.42 -6.04
CA VAL A 415 10.95 19.04 -4.83
C VAL A 415 11.89 18.51 -3.75
N GLU A 416 12.01 19.26 -2.66
CA GLU A 416 12.73 18.80 -1.47
C GLU A 416 11.91 17.71 -0.75
N PHE A 417 12.57 16.61 -0.40
CA PHE A 417 12.00 15.54 0.41
C PHE A 417 13.12 14.80 1.18
N GLU A 418 13.25 15.02 2.48
CA GLU A 418 14.31 14.43 3.32
C GLU A 418 13.74 13.53 4.41
N PHE A 419 14.33 12.34 4.58
CA PHE A 419 13.99 11.43 5.67
C PHE A 419 15.22 10.67 6.17
N THR A 420 15.11 10.09 7.36
CA THR A 420 16.16 9.24 7.94
C THR A 420 15.56 7.92 8.39
N LEU A 421 16.21 6.83 8.02
CA LEU A 421 15.87 5.49 8.52
C LEU A 421 16.62 5.23 9.83
N HIS A 422 15.92 4.71 10.84
CA HIS A 422 16.47 4.43 12.16
C HIS A 422 16.63 2.93 12.44
#